data_AF-A0AAE1H2J1-F1
#
_entry.id   AF-A0AAE1H2J1-F1
#
_cell.length_a   1.000
_cell.length_b   1.000
_cell.length_c   1.000
_cell.angle_alpha   90.00
_cell.angle_beta   90.00
_cell.angle_gamma   90.00
#
_symmetry.space_group_name_H-M   'P 1'
#
loop_
_entity.id
_entity.type
_entity.pdbx_description
1 polymer ?
#
loop_
_entity_poly.entity_id
_entity_poly.type
_entity_poly.pdbx_seq_one_letter_code
_entity_poly.pdbx_strand_id
1 'polypeptide(L)'
;MAGVSVKPLVPGDDMEKQWKMFQWQFDGPKQAYGLDNGVKDFFNLRAELYCENELLYFQIRLVIPYTLRPQLLQQLHSGHQGMVKCKSLASQSIFWP
;
A
#
# COMPACT_ATOMS: atom_id res chain seq x y z
N MET A 1 20.31 13.93 -20.59
CA MET A 1 19.89 12.62 -20.04
C MET A 1 20.41 12.55 -18.61
N ALA A 2 19.60 12.91 -17.62
CA ALA A 2 20.01 12.81 -16.22
C ALA A 2 19.56 11.44 -15.69
N GLY A 3 20.54 10.59 -15.38
CA GLY A 3 20.31 9.30 -14.74
C GLY A 3 19.60 9.50 -13.40
N VAL A 4 18.39 8.98 -13.28
CA VAL A 4 17.68 8.91 -12.01
C VAL A 4 18.45 7.91 -11.15
N SER A 5 19.23 8.42 -10.22
CA SER A 5 19.87 7.62 -9.18
C SER A 5 18.78 7.09 -8.26
N VAL A 6 18.29 5.89 -8.57
CA VAL A 6 17.45 5.11 -7.68
C VAL A 6 18.32 4.70 -6.49
N LYS A 7 18.18 5.43 -5.38
CA LYS A 7 18.77 5.01 -4.10
C LYS A 7 18.26 3.59 -3.79
N PRO A 8 19.13 2.65 -3.41
CA PRO A 8 18.69 1.33 -2.98
C PRO A 8 17.78 1.46 -1.76
N LEU A 9 16.70 0.66 -1.78
CA LEU A 9 15.76 0.49 -0.65
C LEU A 9 16.56 0.08 0.60
N VAL A 10 16.32 0.75 1.72
CA VAL A 10 17.11 0.62 2.93
C VAL A 10 16.46 -0.46 3.80
N PRO A 11 17.18 -1.55 4.15
CA PRO A 11 16.62 -2.69 4.90
C PRO A 11 16.07 -2.25 6.27
N GLY A 12 14.77 -2.05 6.29
CA GLY A 12 13.90 -1.60 7.40
C GLY A 12 12.53 -1.19 6.85
N ASP A 13 12.22 -1.70 5.65
CA ASP A 13 11.36 -1.10 4.65
C ASP A 13 9.87 -1.30 4.97
N ASP A 14 9.08 -0.33 4.56
CA ASP A 14 7.62 -0.39 4.54
C ASP A 14 7.06 -1.63 3.83
N MET A 15 7.82 -2.18 2.86
CA MET A 15 7.53 -3.48 2.25
C MET A 15 7.65 -4.65 3.23
N GLU A 16 8.60 -4.65 4.17
CA GLU A 16 8.72 -5.69 5.18
C GLU A 16 7.53 -5.62 6.17
N LYS A 17 7.04 -4.41 6.46
CA LYS A 17 5.80 -4.23 7.24
C LYS A 17 4.59 -4.77 6.48
N GLN A 18 4.44 -4.44 5.19
CA GLN A 18 3.37 -4.98 4.35
C GLN A 18 3.46 -6.50 4.21
N TRP A 19 4.66 -7.04 4.06
CA TRP A 19 4.90 -8.47 4.01
C TRP A 19 4.56 -9.16 5.32
N LYS A 20 4.96 -8.58 6.47
CA LYS A 20 4.54 -9.05 7.80
C LYS A 20 3.03 -8.99 7.98
N MET A 21 2.36 -7.94 7.48
CA MET A 21 0.90 -7.82 7.50
C MET A 21 0.22 -8.86 6.60
N PHE A 22 0.80 -9.21 5.45
CA PHE A 22 0.32 -10.31 4.62
C PHE A 22 0.52 -11.66 5.31
N GLN A 23 1.67 -11.90 5.95
CA GLN A 23 1.90 -13.12 6.73
C GLN A 23 0.88 -13.31 7.86
N TRP A 24 0.30 -12.23 8.38
CA TRP A 24 -0.74 -12.30 9.40
C TRP A 24 -2.05 -12.94 8.96
N GLN A 25 -2.25 -13.14 7.65
CA GLN A 25 -3.35 -13.97 7.17
C GLN A 25 -3.21 -15.44 7.60
N PHE A 26 -1.96 -15.91 7.72
CA PHE A 26 -1.63 -17.31 7.97
C PHE A 26 -1.18 -17.54 9.42
N ASP A 27 -0.38 -16.62 9.98
CA ASP A 27 0.21 -16.75 11.33
C ASP A 27 0.26 -15.41 12.08
N GLY A 28 -0.84 -14.65 12.02
CA GLY A 28 -0.96 -13.33 12.63
C GLY A 28 -1.46 -13.32 14.08
N PRO A 29 -1.46 -12.15 14.74
CA PRO A 29 -2.07 -12.00 16.05
C PRO A 29 -3.55 -12.41 15.98
N LYS A 30 -4.05 -13.10 17.01
CA LYS A 30 -5.46 -13.54 17.02
C LYS A 30 -6.43 -12.39 17.32
N GLN A 31 -5.93 -11.26 17.83
CA GLN A 31 -6.72 -10.12 18.29
C GLN A 31 -5.98 -8.81 17.98
N ALA A 32 -6.74 -7.74 17.74
CA ALA A 32 -6.20 -6.41 17.43
C ALA A 32 -5.75 -5.60 18.66
N TYR A 33 -5.94 -6.14 19.87
CA TYR A 33 -5.63 -5.45 21.12
C TYR A 33 -4.11 -5.23 21.26
N GLY A 34 -3.71 -4.00 21.59
CA GLY A 34 -2.29 -3.63 21.71
C GLY A 34 -1.56 -3.34 20.40
N LEU A 35 -2.22 -3.45 19.24
CA LEU A 35 -1.62 -3.06 17.96
C LEU A 35 -1.66 -1.53 17.76
N ASP A 36 -0.64 -0.99 17.09
CA ASP A 36 -0.62 0.39 16.62
C ASP A 36 -1.79 0.66 15.66
N ASN A 37 -2.32 1.89 15.61
CA ASN A 37 -3.51 2.19 14.82
C ASN A 37 -3.35 1.84 13.33
N GLY A 38 -2.24 2.21 12.70
CA GLY A 38 -1.99 1.86 11.30
C GLY A 38 -1.93 0.34 11.07
N VAL A 39 -1.53 -0.42 12.09
CA VAL A 39 -1.46 -1.88 12.04
C VAL A 39 -2.84 -2.51 12.27
N LYS A 40 -3.68 -1.90 13.12
CA LYS A 40 -5.08 -2.31 13.32
C LYS A 40 -5.91 -2.21 12.05
N ASP A 41 -5.70 -1.16 11.26
CA ASP A 41 -6.46 -0.98 10.02
C ASP A 41 -6.18 -2.11 9.03
N PHE A 42 -4.90 -2.46 8.82
CA PHE A 42 -4.53 -3.64 8.04
C PHE A 42 -5.04 -4.94 8.66
N PHE A 43 -4.97 -5.09 9.99
CA PHE A 43 -5.49 -6.26 10.69
C PHE A 43 -6.98 -6.48 10.43
N ASN A 44 -7.79 -5.43 10.46
CA ASN A 44 -9.22 -5.52 10.21
C ASN A 44 -9.54 -5.90 8.76
N LEU A 45 -8.69 -5.51 7.82
CA LEU A 45 -8.85 -5.76 6.39
C LEU A 45 -8.22 -7.08 5.93
N ARG A 46 -7.49 -7.78 6.82
CA ARG A 46 -6.63 -8.93 6.47
C ARG A 46 -7.36 -10.04 5.72
N ALA A 47 -8.64 -10.26 5.97
CA ALA A 47 -9.41 -11.33 5.33
C ALA A 47 -9.64 -11.09 3.82
N GLU A 48 -9.59 -9.83 3.37
CA GLU A 48 -9.80 -9.43 1.98
C GLU A 48 -8.49 -9.12 1.24
N LEU A 49 -7.35 -9.20 1.94
CA LEU A 49 -6.04 -9.04 1.32
C LEU A 49 -5.68 -10.30 0.51
N TYR A 50 -4.94 -10.16 -0.58
CA TYR A 50 -4.34 -11.29 -1.25
C TYR A 50 -3.08 -10.87 -2.00
N CYS A 51 -2.20 -11.83 -2.28
CA CYS A 51 -0.99 -11.59 -3.05
C CYS A 51 -1.12 -12.27 -4.41
N GLU A 52 -0.85 -11.53 -5.47
CA GLU A 52 -0.75 -12.04 -6.84
C GLU A 52 0.47 -11.40 -7.50
N ASN A 53 1.33 -12.20 -8.15
CA ASN A 53 2.56 -11.72 -8.79
C ASN A 53 3.43 -10.83 -7.89
N GLU A 54 3.59 -11.21 -6.62
CA GLU A 54 4.35 -10.46 -5.60
C GLU A 54 3.78 -9.08 -5.25
N LEU A 55 2.55 -8.79 -5.69
CA LEU A 55 1.83 -7.57 -5.40
C LEU A 55 0.68 -7.85 -4.43
N LEU A 56 0.56 -7.01 -3.40
CA LEU A 56 -0.50 -7.09 -2.40
C LEU A 56 -1.73 -6.32 -2.88
N TYR A 57 -2.90 -6.95 -2.83
CA TYR A 57 -4.18 -6.38 -3.22
C TYR A 57 -5.14 -6.36 -2.05
N PHE A 58 -6.01 -5.35 -2.04
CA PHE A 58 -7.23 -5.30 -1.23
C PHE A 58 -8.42 -5.21 -2.20
N GLN A 59 -9.22 -6.27 -2.26
CA GLN A 59 -10.21 -6.44 -3.34
C GLN A 59 -9.50 -6.25 -4.70
N ILE A 60 -10.05 -5.46 -5.63
CA ILE A 60 -9.42 -5.24 -6.94
C ILE A 60 -8.31 -4.18 -6.95
N ARG A 61 -7.89 -3.67 -5.79
CA ARG A 61 -7.03 -2.49 -5.68
C ARG A 61 -5.65 -2.85 -5.19
N LEU A 62 -4.63 -2.28 -5.83
CA LEU A 62 -3.24 -2.49 -5.44
C LEU A 62 -2.94 -1.74 -4.13
N VAL A 63 -2.39 -2.44 -3.14
CA VAL A 63 -1.97 -1.82 -1.87
C VAL A 63 -0.65 -1.09 -2.09
N ILE A 64 -0.64 0.24 -1.90
CA ILE A 64 0.53 1.06 -2.18
C ILE A 64 1.36 1.30 -0.90
N PRO A 65 2.65 0.91 -0.90
CA PRO A 65 3.59 1.25 0.16
C PRO A 65 3.64 2.76 0.39
N TYR A 66 3.74 3.19 1.65
CA TYR A 66 3.94 4.57 2.10
C TYR A 66 5.03 5.29 1.29
N THR A 67 6.14 4.62 1.02
CA THR A 67 7.27 5.16 0.26
C THR A 67 6.90 5.52 -1.19
N LEU A 68 5.94 4.82 -1.80
CA LEU A 68 5.48 5.04 -3.17
C LEU A 68 4.30 6.01 -3.26
N ARG A 69 3.58 6.28 -2.15
CA ARG A 69 2.42 7.18 -2.13
C ARG A 69 2.73 8.57 -2.70
N PRO A 70 3.84 9.26 -2.35
CA PRO A 70 4.13 10.59 -2.89
C PRO A 70 4.33 10.61 -4.40
N GLN A 71 5.09 9.64 -4.92
CA GLN A 71 5.34 9.52 -6.36
C GLN A 71 4.04 9.25 -7.12
N LEU A 72 3.19 8.38 -6.58
CA LEU A 72 1.95 8.00 -7.23
C LEU A 72 0.90 9.11 -7.18
N LEU A 73 0.83 9.88 -6.09
CA LEU A 73 0.04 11.11 -6.01
C LEU A 73 0.50 12.17 -7.03
N GLN A 74 1.81 12.32 -7.23
CA GLN A 74 2.32 13.22 -8.28
C GLN A 74 1.86 12.77 -9.67
N GLN A 75 1.96 11.48 -9.99
CA GLN A 75 1.50 10.93 -11.28
C GLN A 75 -0.01 11.13 -11.50
N LEU A 76 -0.83 10.92 -10.46
CA LEU A 76 -2.27 11.17 -10.53
C LEU A 76 -2.57 12.64 -10.83
N HIS A 77 -1.79 13.57 -10.27
CA HIS A 77 -1.96 15.01 -10.50
C HIS A 77 -1.41 15.48 -11.85
N SER A 78 -0.41 14.80 -12.44
CA SER A 78 0.17 15.14 -13.74
C SER A 78 -0.83 15.11 -14.90
N GLY A 79 -1.93 14.37 -14.77
CA GLY A 79 -2.98 14.35 -15.80
C GLY A 79 -3.80 15.64 -15.91
N HIS A 80 -3.63 16.60 -14.99
CA HIS A 80 -4.41 17.86 -14.90
C HIS A 80 -5.94 17.65 -14.94
N GLN A 81 -6.42 16.48 -14.51
CA GLN A 81 -7.82 16.06 -14.67
C GLN A 81 -8.77 16.62 -13.60
N GLY A 82 -8.25 17.45 -12.68
CA GLY A 82 -8.96 17.94 -11.51
C GLY A 82 -9.06 16.90 -10.39
N MET A 83 -9.19 17.38 -9.15
CA MET A 83 -9.12 16.56 -7.93
C MET A 83 -10.15 15.42 -7.90
N VAL A 84 -11.38 15.68 -8.36
CA VAL A 84 -12.47 14.68 -8.35
C VAL A 84 -12.11 13.47 -9.22
N LYS A 85 -11.57 13.71 -10.42
CA LYS A 85 -11.21 12.64 -11.35
C LYS A 85 -9.96 11.88 -10.88
N CYS A 86 -8.95 12.57 -10.35
CA CYS A 86 -7.79 11.93 -9.72
C CYS A 86 -8.20 11.02 -8.55
N LYS A 87 -9.12 11.49 -7.68
CA LYS A 87 -9.61 10.70 -6.54
C LYS A 87 -10.42 9.49 -7.00
N SER A 88 -11.27 9.65 -8.02
CA SER A 88 -12.06 8.56 -8.59
C SER A 88 -11.15 7.47 -9.17
N LEU A 89 -10.14 7.83 -9.97
CA LEU A 89 -9.16 6.89 -10.52
C LEU A 89 -8.36 6.17 -9.44
N ALA A 90 -7.88 6.92 -8.43
CA ALA A 90 -7.19 6.35 -7.30
C ALA A 90 -8.07 5.34 -6.55
N SER A 91 -9.29 5.73 -6.19
CA SER A 91 -10.20 4.88 -5.41
C SER A 91 -10.57 3.55 -6.08
N GLN A 92 -10.48 3.48 -7.41
CA GLN A 92 -10.77 2.29 -8.21
C GLN A 92 -9.55 1.36 -8.41
N SER A 93 -8.32 1.88 -8.32
CA SER A 93 -7.11 1.15 -8.74
C SER A 93 -6.12 0.88 -7.62
N ILE A 94 -6.09 1.74 -6.60
CA ILE A 94 -5.10 1.72 -5.53
C ILE A 94 -5.76 1.85 -4.16
N PHE A 95 -5.07 1.33 -3.16
CA PHE A 95 -5.54 1.34 -1.79
C PHE A 95 -4.40 1.58 -0.81
N TRP A 96 -4.70 2.28 0.26
CA TRP A 96 -3.96 2.24 1.51
C TRP A 96 -4.92 2.59 2.66
N PRO A 97 -4.76 1.97 3.84
CA PRO A 97 -5.36 2.45 5.07
C PRO A 97 -4.60 3.68 5.62
#